data_AF-W9HM83-F1
#
_entry.id   AF-W9HM83-F1
#
_cell.length_a   1.000
_cell.length_b   1.000
_cell.length_c   1.000
_cell.angle_alpha   90.00
_cell.angle_beta   90.00
_cell.angle_gamma   90.00
#
_symmetry.space_group_name_H-M   'P 1'
#
loop_
_entity.id
_entity.type
_entity.pdbx_description
1 polymer ?
#
loop_
_entity_poly.entity_id
_entity_poly.type
_entity_poly.pdbx_seq_one_letter_code
_entity_poly.pdbx_strand_id
1 'polypeptide(L)'
;MAMKGGYFKETDVSVTSVSSPYPPETLSEETLCLTDGLRSDLGPLFRRLSTTIYYYLTPNRPQCYFHRTRSRIIHSLHLGRGRYVLISPDGYVETYVVGRNLEMGERLQWVIEGGV
;
A
#
# COMPACT_ATOMS: atom_id res chain seq x y z
N MET A 1 5.12 -5.48 -2.13
CA MET A 1 4.61 -4.43 -1.22
C MET A 1 4.98 -4.85 0.19
N ALA A 2 5.70 -4.04 0.95
CA ALA A 2 6.01 -4.35 2.35
C ALA A 2 4.89 -3.79 3.22
N MET A 3 4.06 -4.64 3.81
CA MET A 3 3.09 -4.23 4.83
C MET A 3 3.54 -4.74 6.18
N LYS A 4 3.64 -3.84 7.15
CA LYS A 4 3.97 -4.19 8.54
C LYS A 4 2.71 -4.06 9.38
N GLY A 5 2.29 -5.16 9.99
CA GLY A 5 1.06 -5.23 10.77
C GLY A 5 -0.12 -5.81 10.00
N GLY A 6 -1.18 -6.17 10.72
CA GLY A 6 -2.33 -6.88 10.16
C GLY A 6 -2.03 -8.27 9.61
N TYR A 7 -2.93 -8.72 8.74
CA TYR A 7 -2.82 -9.91 7.90
C TYR A 7 -3.05 -9.51 6.46
N PHE A 8 -2.35 -10.14 5.52
CA PHE A 8 -2.56 -9.89 4.11
C PHE A 8 -2.37 -11.15 3.26
N LYS A 9 -2.91 -11.13 2.05
CA LYS A 9 -2.69 -12.17 1.05
C LYS A 9 -2.72 -11.57 -0.35
N GLU A 10 -1.69 -11.81 -1.15
CA GLU A 10 -1.71 -11.52 -2.58
C GLU A 10 -2.71 -12.44 -3.28
N THR A 11 -3.63 -11.83 -4.04
CA THR A 11 -4.71 -12.54 -4.73
C THR A 11 -4.54 -12.53 -6.24
N ASP A 12 -3.86 -11.53 -6.77
CA ASP A 12 -3.56 -11.42 -8.20
C ASP A 12 -2.24 -10.69 -8.42
N VAL A 13 -1.50 -11.14 -9.44
CA VAL A 13 -0.35 -10.47 -10.02
C VAL A 13 -0.53 -10.50 -11.52
N SER A 14 -0.59 -9.33 -12.14
CA SER A 14 -0.73 -9.24 -13.59
C SER A 14 0.43 -9.96 -14.28
N VAL A 15 0.11 -10.80 -15.27
CA VAL A 15 1.11 -11.42 -16.14
C VAL A 15 1.83 -10.39 -17.02
N THR A 16 1.19 -9.25 -17.28
CA THR A 16 1.75 -8.15 -18.07
C THR A 16 2.85 -7.44 -17.28
N SER A 17 4.02 -7.34 -17.90
CA SER A 17 5.14 -6.54 -17.41
C SER A 17 5.22 -5.23 -18.19
N VAL A 18 5.48 -4.13 -17.50
CA VAL A 18 5.67 -2.80 -18.07
C VAL A 18 7.01 -2.23 -17.63
N SER A 19 7.56 -1.33 -18.43
CA SER A 19 8.73 -0.55 -18.01
C SER A 19 8.41 0.24 -16.75
N SER A 20 9.31 0.21 -15.77
CA SER A 20 9.16 0.95 -14.52
C SER A 20 9.13 2.46 -14.84
N PRO A 21 8.11 3.21 -14.40
CA PRO A 21 8.07 4.66 -14.57
C PRO A 21 8.95 5.41 -13.55
N TYR A 22 9.58 4.70 -12.62
CA TYR A 22 10.41 5.28 -11.55
C TYR A 22 11.90 5.21 -11.89
N PRO A 23 12.73 6.10 -11.30
CA PRO A 23 14.19 6.01 -11.43
C PRO A 23 14.71 4.60 -11.13
N PRO A 24 15.77 4.16 -11.84
CA PRO A 24 16.35 2.82 -11.67
C PRO A 24 17.07 2.65 -10.33
N GLU A 25 17.10 3.69 -9.51
CA GLU A 25 17.57 3.66 -8.12
C GLU A 25 16.98 2.47 -7.37
N THR A 26 17.87 1.63 -6.87
CA THR A 26 17.54 0.48 -6.05
C THR A 26 16.86 0.93 -4.76
N LEU A 27 16.05 0.04 -4.19
CA LEU A 27 15.53 0.25 -2.84
C LEU A 27 16.71 0.28 -1.86
N SER A 28 16.58 1.04 -0.76
CA SER A 28 17.59 1.02 0.30
C SER A 28 17.75 -0.40 0.86
N GLU A 29 18.94 -0.73 1.37
CA GLU A 29 19.19 -2.04 2.01
C GLU A 29 18.19 -2.33 3.14
N GLU A 30 17.83 -1.30 3.90
CA GLU A 30 16.79 -1.37 4.93
C GLU A 30 15.45 -1.81 4.33
N THR A 31 15.05 -1.24 3.20
CA THR A 31 13.79 -1.61 2.53
C THR A 31 13.84 -3.05 2.02
N LEU A 32 14.99 -3.48 1.46
CA LEU A 32 15.18 -4.85 0.98
C LEU A 32 15.13 -5.88 2.11
N CYS A 33 15.71 -5.54 3.27
CA CYS A 33 15.67 -6.38 4.47
C CYS A 33 14.22 -6.56 4.97
N LEU A 34 13.39 -5.52 4.85
CA LEU A 34 11.97 -5.58 5.25
C LEU A 34 11.07 -6.38 4.30
N THR A 35 11.56 -6.73 3.11
CA THR A 35 10.80 -7.52 2.11
C THR A 35 11.33 -8.93 1.91
N ASP A 36 12.22 -9.41 2.78
CA ASP A 36 12.97 -10.66 2.58
C ASP A 36 13.71 -10.70 1.22
N GLY A 37 14.27 -9.55 0.84
CA GLY A 37 14.95 -9.33 -0.44
C GLY A 37 14.03 -8.87 -1.56
N LEU A 38 14.63 -8.63 -2.73
CA LEU A 38 13.88 -8.35 -3.96
C LEU A 38 13.46 -9.70 -4.57
N ARG A 39 12.20 -9.83 -5.00
CA ARG A 39 11.83 -10.98 -5.83
C ARG A 39 12.74 -11.00 -7.06
N SER A 40 13.32 -12.15 -7.35
CA SER A 40 14.28 -12.32 -8.45
C SER A 40 13.71 -11.94 -9.82
N ASP A 41 12.37 -11.98 -9.98
CA ASP A 41 11.66 -11.59 -11.19
C ASP A 41 11.33 -10.10 -11.30
N LEU A 42 11.69 -9.28 -10.31
CA LEU A 42 11.33 -7.86 -10.24
C LEU A 42 12.58 -6.97 -10.18
N GLY A 43 13.28 -6.81 -11.31
CA GLY A 43 14.36 -5.83 -11.43
C GLY A 43 13.86 -4.37 -11.37
N PRO A 44 14.73 -3.37 -11.13
CA PRO A 44 14.32 -1.97 -11.03
C PRO A 44 13.74 -1.39 -12.33
N LEU A 45 14.02 -2.03 -13.46
CA LEU A 45 13.63 -1.59 -14.81
C LEU A 45 12.22 -2.00 -15.22
N PHE A 46 11.64 -3.04 -14.61
CA PHE A 46 10.34 -3.59 -15.00
C PHE A 46 9.46 -3.83 -13.79
N ARG A 47 8.15 -3.68 -13.96
CA ARG A 47 7.15 -3.99 -12.93
C ARG A 47 5.96 -4.69 -13.53
N ARG A 48 5.28 -5.47 -12.70
CA ARG A 48 3.96 -5.99 -13.05
C ARG A 48 2.98 -4.82 -13.19
N LEU A 49 2.08 -4.92 -14.16
CA LEU A 49 1.09 -3.87 -14.45
C LEU A 49 0.21 -3.59 -13.22
N SER A 50 -0.17 -4.63 -12.48
CA SER A 50 -0.94 -4.53 -11.24
C SER A 50 -0.64 -5.69 -10.30
N THR A 51 -0.90 -5.47 -9.02
CA THR A 51 -0.97 -6.50 -7.98
C THR A 51 -2.17 -6.20 -7.11
N THR A 52 -2.88 -7.23 -6.69
CA THR A 52 -4.04 -7.11 -5.79
C THR A 52 -3.82 -7.96 -4.55
N ILE A 53 -4.28 -7.43 -3.42
CA ILE A 53 -4.20 -8.10 -2.12
C ILE A 53 -5.55 -8.03 -1.41
N TYR A 54 -5.77 -8.98 -0.49
CA TYR A 54 -6.57 -8.70 0.70
C TYR A 54 -5.69 -8.19 1.82
N TYR A 55 -6.21 -7.20 2.57
CA TYR A 55 -5.60 -6.70 3.80
C TYR A 55 -6.64 -6.68 4.91
N TYR A 56 -6.27 -7.14 6.10
CA TYR A 56 -7.18 -7.33 7.22
C TYR A 56 -6.55 -6.95 8.56
N LEU A 57 -7.25 -6.10 9.31
CA LEU A 57 -6.89 -5.69 10.67
C LEU A 57 -7.85 -6.35 11.67
N THR A 58 -7.32 -6.73 12.82
CA THR A 58 -8.08 -7.36 13.92
C THR A 58 -7.80 -6.63 15.22
N PRO A 59 -8.62 -6.78 16.28
CA PRO A 59 -8.28 -6.23 17.59
C PRO A 59 -6.89 -6.63 18.10
N ASN A 60 -6.42 -7.84 17.79
CA ASN A 60 -5.09 -8.33 18.19
C ASN A 60 -3.94 -7.80 17.32
N ARG A 61 -4.25 -7.35 16.10
CA ARG A 61 -3.32 -6.69 15.17
C ARG A 61 -4.03 -5.50 14.52
N PRO A 62 -4.29 -4.43 15.29
CA PRO A 62 -5.23 -3.37 14.89
C PRO A 62 -4.58 -2.30 14.02
N GLN A 63 -3.27 -2.37 13.83
CA GLN A 63 -2.48 -1.30 13.23
C GLN A 63 -1.63 -1.81 12.07
N CYS A 64 -1.60 -1.02 11.00
CA CYS A 64 -0.53 -1.03 10.01
C CYS A 64 0.48 0.05 10.40
N TYR A 65 1.77 -0.27 10.41
CA TYR A 65 2.81 0.74 10.61
C TYR A 65 2.95 1.61 9.36
N PHE A 66 3.43 2.83 9.55
CA PHE A 66 3.73 3.73 8.44
C PHE A 66 4.71 3.07 7.47
N HIS A 67 4.37 3.21 6.20
CA HIS A 67 5.16 2.76 5.07
C HIS A 67 4.81 3.65 3.88
N ARG A 68 5.72 3.70 2.91
CA ARG A 68 5.61 4.54 1.73
C ARG A 68 5.80 3.70 0.48
N THR A 69 5.03 3.97 -0.56
CA THR A 69 5.17 3.30 -1.86
C THR A 69 5.49 4.29 -2.98
N ARG A 70 6.21 3.84 -4.01
CA ARG A 70 6.47 4.66 -5.22
C ARG A 70 5.23 4.80 -6.09
N SER A 71 4.43 3.73 -6.19
CA SER A 71 3.13 3.76 -6.88
C SER A 71 2.03 4.24 -5.96
N ARG A 72 1.04 4.90 -6.55
CA ARG A 72 -0.27 5.08 -5.91
C ARG A 72 -0.91 3.72 -5.61
N ILE A 73 -1.70 3.67 -4.55
CA ILE A 73 -2.46 2.48 -4.14
C ILE A 73 -3.94 2.84 -4.10
N ILE A 74 -4.75 2.03 -4.77
CA ILE A 74 -6.20 2.11 -4.72
C ILE A 74 -6.69 1.13 -3.66
N HIS A 75 -7.46 1.62 -2.70
CA HIS A 75 -8.01 0.82 -1.63
C HIS A 75 -9.53 0.76 -1.75
N SER A 76 -10.10 -0.42 -1.56
CA SER A 76 -11.56 -0.62 -1.53
C SER A 76 -11.94 -1.34 -0.24
N LEU A 77 -12.88 -0.77 0.51
CA LEU A 77 -13.38 -1.36 1.75
C LEU A 77 -14.29 -2.55 1.43
N HIS A 78 -13.88 -3.75 1.85
CA HIS A 78 -14.73 -4.92 1.79
C HIS A 78 -15.65 -5.03 3.01
N LEU A 79 -15.12 -4.92 4.23
CA LEU A 79 -15.85 -5.08 5.49
C LEU A 79 -15.20 -4.25 6.61
N GLY A 80 -16.00 -3.94 7.63
CA GLY A 80 -15.52 -3.28 8.85
C GLY A 80 -15.41 -1.75 8.73
N ARG A 81 -14.54 -1.19 9.57
CA ARG A 81 -14.29 0.26 9.68
C ARG A 81 -12.87 0.49 10.18
N GLY A 82 -12.21 1.55 9.72
CA GLY A 82 -10.85 1.88 10.12
C GLY A 82 -10.56 3.36 10.02
N ARG A 83 -9.36 3.76 10.46
CA ARG A 83 -8.85 5.12 10.32
C ARG A 83 -7.52 5.10 9.60
N TYR A 84 -7.40 5.96 8.60
CA TYR A 84 -6.14 6.24 7.91
C TYR A 84 -5.52 7.50 8.47
N VAL A 85 -4.20 7.49 8.58
CA VAL A 85 -3.36 8.65 8.89
C VAL A 85 -2.33 8.72 7.78
N LEU A 86 -2.28 9.84 7.07
CA LEU A 86 -1.34 10.08 5.98
C LEU A 86 -0.43 11.24 6.37
N ILE A 87 0.84 11.15 6.00
CA ILE A 87 1.83 12.19 6.24
C ILE A 87 2.44 12.55 4.89
N SER A 88 2.07 13.70 4.35
CA SER A 88 2.59 14.21 3.09
C SER A 88 4.08 14.58 3.20
N PRO A 89 4.84 14.62 2.09
CA PRO A 89 6.27 14.98 2.10
C PRO A 89 6.57 16.38 2.66
N ASP A 90 5.61 17.29 2.59
CA ASP A 90 5.67 18.65 3.16
C ASP A 90 5.35 18.68 4.66
N GLY A 91 5.06 17.52 5.27
CA GLY A 91 4.72 17.38 6.68
C GLY A 91 3.24 17.54 7.00
N TYR A 92 2.36 17.77 6.01
CA TYR A 92 0.93 17.84 6.25
C TYR A 92 0.36 16.48 6.67
N VAL A 93 -0.47 16.48 7.72
CA VAL A 93 -1.12 15.26 8.23
C VAL A 93 -2.60 15.26 7.86
N GLU A 94 -3.02 14.29 7.05
CA GLU A 94 -4.43 14.01 6.77
C GLU A 94 -4.91 12.82 7.60
N THR A 95 -6.14 12.87 8.09
CA THR A 95 -6.78 11.72 8.76
C THR A 95 -8.23 11.61 8.33
N TYR A 96 -8.65 10.40 7.99
CA TYR A 96 -10.04 10.12 7.64
C TYR A 96 -10.45 8.70 8.05
N VAL A 97 -11.76 8.50 8.11
CA VAL A 97 -12.35 7.19 8.42
C VAL A 97 -12.71 6.49 7.11
N VAL A 98 -12.39 5.20 7.05
CA VAL A 98 -12.87 4.29 6.03
C VAL A 98 -13.98 3.43 6.62
N GLY A 99 -15.11 3.39 5.94
CA GLY A 99 -16.35 2.83 6.48
C GLY A 99 -17.51 3.00 5.52
N ARG A 100 -18.71 2.62 5.96
CA ARG A 100 -19.92 2.58 5.12
C ARG A 100 -20.86 3.76 5.35
N ASN A 101 -20.59 4.61 6.34
CA ASN A 101 -21.44 5.75 6.64
C ASN A 101 -21.06 6.97 5.77
N LEU A 102 -21.45 6.92 4.50
CA LEU A 102 -21.11 7.94 3.50
C LEU A 102 -21.66 9.33 3.86
N GLU A 103 -22.84 9.39 4.49
CA GLU A 103 -23.46 10.65 4.93
C GLU A 103 -22.62 11.36 5.99
N MET A 104 -21.82 10.60 6.76
CA MET A 104 -20.87 11.12 7.74
C MET A 104 -19.45 11.32 7.18
N GLY A 105 -19.27 11.22 5.86
CA GLY A 105 -17.99 11.43 5.19
C GLY A 105 -17.01 10.25 5.26
N GLU A 106 -17.47 9.04 5.63
CA GLU A 106 -16.63 7.84 5.56
C GLU A 106 -16.35 7.44 4.11
N ARG A 107 -15.15 6.90 3.84
CA ARG A 107 -14.73 6.51 2.49
C ARG A 107 -14.87 5.00 2.28
N LEU A 108 -15.58 4.60 1.23
CA LEU A 108 -15.63 3.21 0.74
C LEU A 108 -14.46 2.86 -0.18
N GLN A 109 -13.98 3.83 -0.95
CA GLN A 109 -12.83 3.70 -1.83
C GLN A 109 -11.98 4.96 -1.69
N TRP A 110 -10.66 4.81 -1.68
CA TRP A 110 -9.73 5.93 -1.62
C TRP A 110 -8.43 5.57 -2.31
N VAL A 111 -7.68 6.60 -2.68
CA VAL A 111 -6.36 6.46 -3.29
C VAL A 111 -5.35 7.17 -2.41
N ILE A 112 -4.22 6.52 -2.18
CA ILE A 112 -3.03 7.14 -1.61
C ILE A 112 -2.04 7.29 -2.75
N GLU A 113 -1.59 8.52 -3.00
CA GLU A 113 -0.61 8.79 -4.06
C GLU A 113 0.78 8.26 -3.68
N GLY A 114 1.59 7.97 -4.69
CA GLY A 114 2.97 7.54 -4.46
C GLY A 114 3.78 8.62 -3.73
N GLY A 115 4.58 8.23 -2.76
CA GLY A 115 5.43 9.14 -1.98
C GLY A 115 4.80 9.68 -0.69
N VAL A 116 3.52 9.40 -0.45
CA VAL A 116 2.81 9.66 0.82
C VAL A 116 2.97 8.48 1.78
#